data_AF-A0A9D7T429-F1
#
_entry.id   AF-A0A9D7T429-F1
#
_cell.length_a   1.000
_cell.length_b   1.000
_cell.length_c   1.000
_cell.angle_alpha   90.00
_cell.angle_beta   90.00
_cell.angle_gamma   90.00
#
_symmetry.space_group_name_H-M   'P 1'
#
loop_
_entity.id
_entity.type
_entity.pdbx_description
1 polymer ?
#
loop_
_entity_poly.entity_id
_entity_poly.type
_entity_poly.pdbx_seq_one_letter_code
_entity_poly.pdbx_strand_id
1 'polypeptide(L)'
;MPILSLNLRAQTLLLRSIFFAILLCGLTACGGGGSKSAQAPVPTTPTPPTPPTTPTTPTPPARVYGAEFSVSPTGSDSNPGTPDKPFKSLEKARDAARAIIAKGVPAGGIAVWLRGGVYERISPLDFRAADSGTSETATVDWRGYPGEVVRISGGKTLKASDFTPVASTSPVWNRLDDSAKGRVLQLDLKAQGITDYGTLKQRGFGGWVGSALEFLSTVLLCIWPAGPT
;
A
#
# COMPACT_ATOMS: atom_id res chain seq x y z
N MET A 1 -37.60 46.46 34.17
CA MET A 1 -38.46 45.32 33.81
C MET A 1 -37.76 44.03 34.20
N PRO A 2 -38.17 43.36 35.29
CA PRO A 2 -37.58 42.12 35.77
C PRO A 2 -38.51 40.92 35.50
N ILE A 3 -37.98 39.76 35.09
CA ILE A 3 -38.65 38.46 35.18
C ILE A 3 -37.56 37.43 35.48
N LEU A 4 -37.38 37.06 36.75
CA LEU A 4 -37.95 35.89 37.45
C LEU A 4 -37.47 34.53 36.93
N SER A 5 -36.76 33.83 37.81
CA SER A 5 -36.38 32.41 37.73
C SER A 5 -37.56 31.50 38.10
N LEU A 6 -37.64 30.30 37.50
CA LEU A 6 -38.24 29.14 38.17
C LEU A 6 -37.56 27.83 37.76
N ASN A 7 -37.24 27.05 38.80
CA ASN A 7 -36.66 25.71 38.82
C ASN A 7 -37.56 24.64 38.18
N LEU A 8 -36.94 23.58 37.65
CA LEU A 8 -37.33 22.23 38.04
C LEU A 8 -36.07 21.35 38.22
N ARG A 9 -35.88 20.90 39.46
CA ARG A 9 -34.83 19.98 39.92
C ARG A 9 -35.33 18.52 39.90
N ALA A 10 -34.35 17.62 39.98
CA ALA A 10 -34.36 16.19 40.39
C ALA A 10 -34.32 15.21 39.21
N GLN A 11 -33.41 14.23 39.13
CA GLN A 11 -32.64 13.45 40.12
C GLN A 11 -31.25 13.09 39.52
N THR A 12 -30.08 13.47 40.06
CA THR A 12 -29.22 12.75 41.05
C THR A 12 -29.46 11.23 41.11
N LEU A 13 -28.55 10.27 40.89
CA LEU A 13 -27.18 10.04 41.34
C LEU A 13 -26.53 8.92 40.48
N LEU A 14 -25.18 8.95 40.37
CA LEU A 14 -24.21 7.82 40.42
C LEU A 14 -24.49 6.57 39.53
N LEU A 15 -23.55 6.00 38.79
CA LEU A 15 -22.24 5.55 39.24
C LEU A 15 -21.45 5.02 38.02
N ARG A 16 -20.15 5.23 38.10
CA ARG A 16 -19.00 4.56 37.47
C ARG A 16 -19.23 3.19 36.81
N SER A 17 -18.31 2.92 35.85
CA SER A 17 -17.81 1.59 35.41
C SER A 17 -18.34 1.17 34.03
N ILE A 18 -17.50 1.22 32.99
CA ILE A 18 -16.54 0.18 32.58
C ILE A 18 -17.27 -1.04 31.99
N PHE A 19 -17.03 -1.25 30.68
CA PHE A 19 -16.97 -2.52 29.96
C PHE A 19 -17.87 -3.68 30.44
N PHE A 20 -18.83 -4.12 29.61
CA PHE A 20 -18.79 -5.47 29.02
C PHE A 20 -19.92 -5.65 27.99
N ALA A 21 -19.56 -6.22 26.84
CA ALA A 21 -20.48 -6.82 25.90
C ALA A 21 -21.22 -8.00 26.55
N ILE A 22 -22.48 -8.24 26.20
CA ILE A 22 -23.08 -9.59 26.08
C ILE A 22 -24.34 -9.47 25.21
N LEU A 23 -24.30 -10.19 24.10
CA LEU A 23 -25.40 -10.51 23.20
C LEU A 23 -26.29 -11.56 23.89
N LEU A 24 -27.55 -11.22 24.15
CA LEU A 24 -28.54 -12.14 24.71
C LEU A 24 -29.36 -12.75 23.55
N CYS A 25 -29.16 -14.04 23.28
CA CYS A 25 -30.07 -14.85 22.47
C CYS A 25 -30.85 -15.76 23.43
N GLY A 26 -32.18 -15.66 23.39
CA GLY A 26 -33.09 -16.30 24.34
C GLY A 26 -33.27 -17.80 24.11
N LEU A 27 -33.41 -18.54 25.21
CA LEU A 27 -33.91 -19.92 25.27
C LEU A 27 -35.44 -19.93 25.38
N THR A 28 -36.08 -20.83 24.63
CA THR A 28 -37.34 -21.48 25.02
C THR A 28 -37.16 -23.00 24.96
N ALA A 29 -37.59 -23.66 26.02
CA ALA A 29 -37.45 -25.09 26.28
C ALA A 29 -38.75 -25.85 25.99
N CYS A 30 -38.66 -27.13 25.57
CA CYS A 30 -39.61 -28.20 25.95
C CYS A 30 -39.11 -29.60 25.51
N GLY A 31 -39.28 -30.60 26.38
CA GLY A 31 -39.56 -32.00 26.00
C GLY A 31 -38.42 -33.01 26.11
N GLY A 32 -38.52 -33.94 27.08
CA GLY A 32 -37.54 -35.01 27.32
C GLY A 32 -37.93 -36.40 26.77
N GLY A 33 -36.97 -37.34 26.81
CA GLY A 33 -37.20 -38.76 26.57
C GLY A 33 -35.93 -39.62 26.42
N GLY A 34 -35.75 -40.59 27.33
CA GLY A 34 -35.11 -41.89 27.06
C GLY A 34 -33.58 -41.99 27.09
N SER A 35 -33.03 -42.40 28.23
CA SER A 35 -31.64 -42.82 28.39
C SER A 35 -31.38 -44.24 27.83
N LYS A 36 -30.63 -44.34 26.74
CA LYS A 36 -29.81 -45.53 26.42
C LYS A 36 -28.34 -45.14 26.49
N SER A 37 -27.61 -45.77 27.40
CA SER A 37 -26.16 -45.66 27.54
C SER A 37 -25.47 -46.27 26.32
N ALA A 38 -25.12 -45.44 25.35
CA ALA A 38 -24.14 -45.77 24.32
C ALA A 38 -22.87 -44.96 24.62
N GLN A 39 -21.76 -45.67 24.81
CA GLN A 39 -20.43 -45.09 25.00
C GLN A 39 -20.10 -44.18 23.81
N ALA A 40 -19.85 -42.89 24.06
CA ALA A 40 -19.44 -41.96 23.02
C ALA A 40 -18.10 -42.41 22.40
N PRO A 41 -17.94 -42.37 21.06
CA PRO A 41 -16.65 -42.63 20.44
C PRO A 41 -15.63 -41.59 20.91
N VAL A 42 -14.41 -42.05 21.18
CA VAL A 42 -13.25 -41.21 21.53
C VAL A 42 -13.11 -40.12 20.47
N PRO A 43 -12.97 -38.82 20.84
CA PRO A 43 -12.74 -37.78 19.86
C PRO A 43 -11.38 -38.01 19.19
N THR A 44 -11.39 -38.44 17.94
CA THR A 44 -10.19 -38.43 17.10
C THR A 44 -9.85 -36.99 16.78
N THR A 45 -8.71 -36.51 17.28
CA THR A 45 -8.14 -35.23 16.88
C THR A 45 -8.07 -35.16 15.35
N PRO A 46 -8.67 -34.15 14.69
CA PRO A 46 -8.51 -33.99 13.25
C PRO A 46 -7.03 -33.71 12.94
N THR A 47 -6.43 -34.54 12.09
CA THR A 47 -5.08 -34.32 11.58
C THR A 47 -5.02 -32.96 10.88
N PRO A 48 -3.99 -32.12 11.14
CA PRO A 48 -3.81 -30.86 10.42
C PRO A 48 -3.82 -31.12 8.90
N PRO A 49 -4.49 -30.29 8.08
CA PRO A 49 -4.39 -30.40 6.64
C PRO A 49 -2.94 -30.19 6.21
N THR A 50 -2.40 -31.13 5.43
CA THR A 50 -1.06 -30.99 4.83
C THR A 50 -1.03 -29.68 4.02
N PRO A 51 -0.01 -28.82 4.20
CA PRO A 51 0.16 -27.63 3.36
C PRO A 51 0.14 -28.05 1.88
N PRO A 52 -0.52 -27.29 0.98
CA PRO A 52 -0.44 -27.58 -0.44
C PRO A 52 1.03 -27.56 -0.84
N THR A 53 1.53 -28.70 -1.33
CA THR A 53 2.86 -28.79 -1.92
C THR A 53 2.89 -27.81 -3.10
N THR A 54 3.64 -26.72 -2.95
CA THR A 54 3.94 -25.81 -4.06
C THR A 54 4.54 -26.65 -5.18
N PRO A 55 3.99 -26.63 -6.42
CA PRO A 55 4.63 -27.30 -7.53
C PRO A 55 6.04 -26.72 -7.68
N THR A 56 7.05 -27.56 -7.48
CA THR A 56 8.44 -27.22 -7.80
C THR A 56 8.56 -27.09 -9.31
N THR A 57 8.29 -25.90 -9.83
CA THR A 57 8.73 -25.53 -11.18
C THR A 57 10.25 -25.68 -11.19
N PRO A 58 10.83 -26.48 -12.11
CA PRO A 58 12.27 -26.56 -12.23
C PRO A 58 12.79 -25.14 -12.47
N THR A 59 13.65 -24.66 -11.56
CA THR A 59 14.28 -23.34 -11.70
C THR A 59 15.03 -23.34 -13.02
N PRO A 60 14.65 -22.50 -14.01
CA PRO A 60 15.43 -22.37 -15.22
C PRO A 60 16.87 -22.03 -14.84
N PRO A 61 17.88 -22.59 -15.53
CA PRO A 61 19.27 -22.24 -15.27
C PRO A 61 19.43 -20.72 -15.31
N ALA A 62 20.22 -20.18 -14.38
CA ALA A 62 20.48 -18.75 -14.32
C ALA A 62 21.07 -18.29 -15.65
N ARG A 63 20.37 -17.36 -16.32
CA ARG A 63 20.84 -16.76 -17.58
C ARG A 63 22.11 -15.94 -17.28
N VAL A 64 23.15 -16.16 -18.07
CA VAL A 64 24.35 -15.32 -18.06
C VAL A 64 24.09 -14.11 -18.95
N TYR A 65 24.18 -12.91 -18.39
CA TYR A 65 24.01 -11.67 -19.12
C TYR A 65 25.36 -11.13 -19.59
N GLY A 66 25.36 -10.45 -20.73
CA GLY A 66 26.56 -9.79 -21.25
C GLY A 66 26.82 -8.43 -20.60
N ALA A 67 25.80 -7.85 -19.96
CA ALA A 67 25.96 -6.69 -19.10
C ALA A 67 24.88 -6.67 -18.00
N GLU A 68 25.24 -6.15 -16.83
CA GLU A 68 24.36 -6.09 -15.68
C GLU A 68 24.46 -4.74 -14.99
N PHE A 69 23.30 -4.19 -14.61
CA PHE A 69 23.20 -2.97 -13.82
C PHE A 69 22.36 -3.22 -12.57
N SER A 70 22.74 -2.61 -11.46
CA SER A 70 21.99 -2.60 -10.21
C SER A 70 21.45 -1.21 -9.90
N VAL A 71 20.20 -1.15 -9.44
CA VAL A 71 19.51 0.08 -9.03
C VAL A 71 19.02 -0.10 -7.60
N SER A 72 19.17 0.91 -6.76
CA SER A 72 18.68 0.91 -5.38
C SER A 72 18.09 2.26 -5.01
N PRO A 73 17.01 2.35 -4.21
CA PRO A 73 16.47 3.63 -3.74
C PRO A 73 17.48 4.45 -2.92
N THR A 74 18.46 3.78 -2.31
CA THR A 74 19.54 4.39 -1.51
C THR A 74 20.85 4.56 -2.29
N GLY A 75 20.86 4.25 -3.59
CA GLY A 75 22.03 4.39 -4.48
C GLY A 75 22.34 5.84 -4.87
N SER A 76 23.22 5.98 -5.87
CA SER A 76 23.56 7.28 -6.48
C SER A 76 23.69 7.16 -7.99
N ASP A 77 23.20 8.14 -8.75
CA ASP A 77 23.35 8.15 -10.22
C ASP A 77 24.76 8.53 -10.68
N SER A 78 25.63 8.93 -9.74
CA SER A 78 27.08 9.04 -9.97
C SER A 78 27.81 7.70 -9.87
N ASN A 79 27.16 6.65 -9.38
CA ASN A 79 27.76 5.33 -9.26
C ASN A 79 27.85 4.64 -10.63
N PRO A 80 28.67 3.59 -10.78
CA PRO A 80 28.77 2.81 -12.02
C PRO A 80 27.59 1.85 -12.25
N GLY A 81 26.71 1.64 -11.27
CA GLY A 81 25.59 0.69 -11.39
C GLY A 81 25.99 -0.75 -11.10
N THR A 82 27.04 -0.98 -10.32
CA THR A 82 27.42 -2.33 -9.86
C THR A 82 26.60 -2.76 -8.64
N PRO A 83 26.57 -4.05 -8.26
CA PRO A 83 25.86 -4.49 -7.06
C PRO A 83 26.26 -3.74 -5.78
N ASP A 84 27.55 -3.41 -5.64
CA ASP A 84 28.10 -2.67 -4.48
C ASP A 84 27.89 -1.15 -4.59
N LYS A 85 27.81 -0.62 -5.80
CA LYS A 85 27.59 0.80 -6.08
C LYS A 85 26.46 0.94 -7.10
N PRO A 86 25.20 0.75 -6.67
CA PRO A 86 24.06 0.77 -7.57
C PRO A 86 23.70 2.21 -7.98
N PHE A 87 23.04 2.35 -9.13
CA PHE A 87 22.37 3.59 -9.51
C PHE A 87 21.24 3.92 -8.53
N LYS A 88 20.82 5.18 -8.50
CA LYS A 88 19.64 5.60 -7.71
C LYS A 88 18.36 5.50 -8.53
N SER A 89 18.39 5.96 -9.76
CA SER A 89 17.22 6.09 -10.62
C SER A 89 17.12 4.98 -11.66
N LEU A 90 15.87 4.66 -12.02
CA LEU A 90 15.58 3.73 -13.11
C LEU A 90 16.00 4.34 -14.45
N GLU A 91 15.88 5.66 -14.61
CA GLU A 91 16.30 6.40 -15.81
C GLU A 91 17.79 6.24 -16.06
N LYS A 92 18.62 6.36 -15.02
CA LYS A 92 20.06 6.18 -15.16
C LYS A 92 20.40 4.77 -15.64
N ALA A 93 19.70 3.75 -15.13
CA ALA A 93 19.88 2.38 -15.56
C ALA A 93 19.42 2.15 -17.01
N ARG A 94 18.26 2.71 -17.39
CA ARG A 94 17.78 2.68 -18.78
C ARG A 94 18.77 3.35 -19.72
N ASP A 95 19.27 4.53 -19.38
CA ASP A 95 20.18 5.29 -20.22
C ASP A 95 21.55 4.58 -20.34
N ALA A 96 22.00 3.93 -19.27
CA ALA A 96 23.20 3.07 -19.31
C ALA A 96 23.01 1.84 -20.20
N ALA A 97 21.87 1.14 -20.10
CA ALA A 97 21.51 0.04 -20.98
C ALA A 97 21.43 0.50 -22.43
N ARG A 98 20.76 1.62 -22.71
CA ARG A 98 20.64 2.21 -24.04
C ARG A 98 22.00 2.55 -24.65
N ALA A 99 22.93 3.05 -23.85
CA ALA A 99 24.31 3.33 -24.31
C ALA A 99 25.08 2.05 -24.69
N ILE A 100 24.77 0.91 -24.08
CA ILE A 100 25.30 -0.40 -24.49
C ILE A 100 24.61 -0.87 -25.77
N ILE A 101 23.27 -0.83 -25.82
CA ILE A 101 22.47 -1.24 -26.98
C ILE A 101 22.89 -0.50 -28.25
N ALA A 102 23.18 0.80 -28.15
CA ALA A 102 23.65 1.61 -29.27
C ALA A 102 24.98 1.13 -29.89
N LYS A 103 25.78 0.34 -29.15
CA LYS A 103 27.02 -0.29 -29.63
C LYS A 103 26.81 -1.73 -30.10
N GLY A 104 25.60 -2.26 -29.95
CA GLY A 104 25.24 -3.66 -30.15
C GLY A 104 24.80 -4.31 -28.85
N VAL A 105 23.65 -5.00 -28.88
CA VAL A 105 23.17 -5.77 -27.73
C VAL A 105 24.15 -6.93 -27.47
N PRO A 106 24.70 -7.05 -26.25
CA PRO A 106 25.69 -8.08 -25.96
C PRO A 106 25.06 -9.48 -25.95
N ALA A 107 25.89 -10.51 -26.13
CA ALA A 107 25.46 -11.89 -25.99
C ALA A 107 24.86 -12.12 -24.59
N GLY A 108 23.74 -12.84 -24.51
CA GLY A 108 23.02 -13.02 -23.24
C GLY A 108 22.20 -11.80 -22.79
N GLY A 109 22.23 -10.70 -23.55
CA GLY A 109 21.43 -9.50 -23.27
C GLY A 109 21.92 -8.70 -22.06
N ILE A 110 21.02 -7.88 -21.53
CA ILE A 110 21.27 -6.95 -20.42
C ILE A 110 20.31 -7.26 -19.28
N ALA A 111 20.80 -7.31 -18.03
CA ALA A 111 19.94 -7.33 -16.85
C ALA A 111 20.00 -6.00 -16.09
N VAL A 112 18.84 -5.52 -15.66
CA VAL A 112 18.68 -4.43 -14.71
C VAL A 112 18.06 -5.00 -13.43
N TRP A 113 18.88 -5.11 -12.40
CA TRP A 113 18.52 -5.63 -11.08
C TRP A 113 18.05 -4.50 -10.18
N LEU A 114 16.80 -4.59 -9.75
CA LEU A 114 16.18 -3.69 -8.79
C LEU A 114 16.40 -4.24 -7.39
N ARG A 115 17.14 -3.50 -6.56
CA ARG A 115 17.31 -3.81 -5.15
C ARG A 115 16.04 -3.50 -4.38
N GLY A 116 15.87 -4.18 -3.24
CA GLY A 116 14.69 -4.11 -2.40
C GLY A 116 14.42 -2.68 -1.93
N GLY A 117 13.13 -2.34 -1.90
CA GLY A 117 12.65 -1.03 -1.49
C GLY A 117 11.54 -0.47 -2.38
N VAL A 118 11.16 0.77 -2.08
CA VAL A 118 10.09 1.49 -2.77
C VAL A 118 10.69 2.53 -3.72
N TYR A 119 10.34 2.40 -4.99
CA TYR A 119 10.69 3.34 -6.06
C TYR A 119 9.50 4.24 -6.32
N GLU A 120 9.41 5.33 -5.56
CA GLU A 120 8.35 6.34 -5.71
C GLU A 120 8.57 7.18 -6.95
N ARG A 121 7.53 7.35 -7.76
CA ARG A 121 7.60 8.06 -9.02
C ARG A 121 6.30 8.78 -9.29
N ILE A 122 6.39 10.05 -9.71
CA ILE A 122 5.27 10.85 -10.20
C ILE A 122 5.24 10.97 -11.72
N SER A 123 6.20 10.33 -12.40
CA SER A 123 6.33 10.34 -13.85
C SER A 123 6.62 8.93 -14.38
N PRO A 124 6.07 8.57 -15.55
CA PRO A 124 6.27 7.26 -16.13
C PRO A 124 7.75 7.01 -16.42
N LEU A 125 8.17 5.74 -16.35
CA LEU A 125 9.43 5.31 -16.92
C LEU A 125 9.18 4.99 -18.39
N ASP A 126 9.63 5.87 -19.27
CA ASP A 126 9.37 5.75 -20.71
C ASP A 126 10.38 4.80 -21.37
N PHE A 127 9.87 3.74 -21.99
CA PHE A 127 10.61 2.77 -22.78
C PHE A 127 10.29 2.93 -24.26
N ARG A 128 11.32 2.87 -25.11
CA ARG A 128 11.22 3.05 -26.56
C ARG A 128 11.92 1.91 -27.28
N ALA A 129 11.83 1.89 -28.61
CA ALA A 129 12.51 0.89 -29.43
C ALA A 129 14.04 0.81 -29.17
N ALA A 130 14.66 1.91 -28.75
CA ALA A 130 16.08 1.97 -28.37
C ALA A 130 16.43 1.19 -27.08
N ASP A 131 15.43 0.71 -26.34
CA ASP A 131 15.60 -0.04 -25.08
C ASP A 131 15.36 -1.55 -25.27
N SER A 132 15.13 -1.99 -26.51
CA SER A 132 14.82 -3.38 -26.84
C SER A 132 16.07 -4.23 -27.02
N GLY A 133 15.94 -5.50 -26.66
CA GLY A 133 16.87 -6.55 -27.09
C GLY A 133 16.74 -6.86 -28.59
N THR A 134 17.63 -7.71 -29.10
CA THR A 134 17.67 -8.12 -30.51
C THR A 134 17.10 -9.50 -30.78
N SER A 135 16.97 -10.36 -29.76
CA SER A 135 16.44 -11.71 -29.87
C SER A 135 16.01 -12.25 -28.50
N GLU A 136 15.40 -13.44 -28.47
CA GLU A 136 15.06 -14.16 -27.24
C GLU A 136 16.28 -14.48 -26.35
N THR A 137 17.47 -14.59 -26.94
CA THR A 137 18.73 -14.84 -26.25
C THR A 137 19.50 -13.57 -25.92
N ALA A 138 19.05 -12.41 -26.41
CA ALA A 138 19.67 -11.11 -26.21
C ALA A 138 18.58 -10.07 -25.84
N THR A 139 17.92 -10.28 -24.69
CA THR A 139 16.84 -9.43 -24.17
C THR A 139 17.36 -8.37 -23.19
N VAL A 140 16.53 -7.39 -22.85
CA VAL A 140 16.79 -6.40 -21.80
C VAL A 140 15.82 -6.65 -20.65
N ASP A 141 16.32 -7.22 -19.56
CA ASP A 141 15.50 -7.78 -18.50
C ASP A 141 15.50 -6.89 -17.27
N TRP A 142 14.33 -6.37 -16.89
CA TRP A 142 14.13 -5.61 -15.66
C TRP A 142 13.57 -6.52 -14.58
N ARG A 143 14.33 -6.75 -13.51
CA ARG A 143 14.01 -7.79 -12.52
C ARG A 143 14.25 -7.29 -11.11
N GLY A 144 13.41 -7.73 -10.18
CA GLY A 144 13.75 -7.64 -8.75
C GLY A 144 14.95 -8.53 -8.44
N TYR A 145 15.84 -8.06 -7.56
CA TYR A 145 16.94 -8.87 -7.08
C TYR A 145 16.39 -10.09 -6.32
N PRO A 146 16.88 -11.32 -6.56
CA PRO A 146 16.31 -12.51 -5.95
C PRO A 146 16.23 -12.42 -4.42
N GLY A 147 15.07 -12.75 -3.85
CA GLY A 147 14.82 -12.70 -2.41
C GLY A 147 14.54 -11.29 -1.85
N GLU A 148 14.64 -10.23 -2.65
CA GLU A 148 14.33 -8.87 -2.23
C GLU A 148 12.92 -8.45 -2.68
N VAL A 149 12.24 -7.65 -1.86
CA VAL A 149 10.90 -7.11 -2.19
C VAL A 149 11.05 -5.74 -2.84
N VAL A 150 10.66 -5.67 -4.11
CA VAL A 150 10.70 -4.44 -4.92
C VAL A 150 9.29 -3.93 -5.15
N ARG A 151 9.06 -2.64 -4.90
CA ARG A 151 7.79 -1.96 -5.19
C ARG A 151 8.05 -0.70 -6.02
N ILE A 152 7.48 -0.64 -7.22
CA ILE A 152 7.38 0.61 -7.98
C ILE A 152 6.04 1.25 -7.63
N SER A 153 6.06 2.50 -7.19
CA SER A 153 4.87 3.20 -6.69
C SER A 153 4.66 4.49 -7.46
N GLY A 154 3.46 4.67 -8.02
CA GLY A 154 3.00 5.94 -8.59
C GLY A 154 2.59 6.98 -7.53
N GLY A 155 2.61 6.58 -6.25
CA GLY A 155 2.22 7.41 -5.12
C GLY A 155 3.39 7.85 -4.27
N LYS A 156 3.16 8.94 -3.52
CA LYS A 156 4.07 9.47 -2.51
C LYS A 156 3.74 8.86 -1.15
N THR A 157 4.76 8.32 -0.48
CA THR A 157 4.59 7.91 0.92
C THR A 157 4.58 9.14 1.81
N LEU A 158 3.54 9.26 2.63
CA LEU A 158 3.45 10.26 3.68
C LEU A 158 3.97 9.66 4.98
N LYS A 159 4.61 10.45 5.85
CA LYS A 159 5.06 9.94 7.15
C LYS A 159 3.98 10.17 8.18
N ALA A 160 3.68 9.14 8.97
CA ALA A 160 2.73 9.26 10.07
C ALA A 160 3.12 10.38 11.07
N SER A 161 4.42 10.63 11.24
CA SER A 161 4.96 11.71 12.09
C SER A 161 4.61 13.11 11.63
N ASP A 162 4.26 13.29 10.36
CA ASP A 162 3.99 14.62 9.79
C ASP A 162 2.53 15.03 10.02
N PHE A 163 1.69 14.09 10.45
CA PHE A 163 0.30 14.35 10.81
C PHE A 163 0.23 15.03 12.18
N THR A 164 -0.58 16.07 12.26
CA THR A 164 -0.80 16.84 13.49
C THR A 164 -2.29 16.84 13.84
N PRO A 165 -2.66 16.86 15.14
CA PRO A 165 -4.06 17.01 15.51
C PRO A 165 -4.65 18.29 14.93
N VAL A 166 -5.91 18.22 14.49
CA VAL A 166 -6.66 19.43 14.10
C VAL A 166 -6.76 20.33 15.33
N ALA A 167 -6.21 21.54 15.24
CA ALA A 167 -6.24 22.50 16.35
C ALA A 167 -7.65 23.05 16.59
N SER A 168 -7.97 23.37 17.84
CA SER A 168 -9.27 23.98 18.23
C SER A 168 -9.51 25.36 17.62
N THR A 169 -8.45 26.03 17.18
CA THR A 169 -8.49 27.31 16.47
C THR A 169 -8.71 27.17 14.96
N SER A 170 -8.65 25.95 14.41
CA SER A 170 -8.85 25.71 12.98
C SER A 170 -10.31 25.89 12.57
N PRO A 171 -10.61 26.52 11.42
CA PRO A 171 -11.97 26.56 10.87
C PRO A 171 -12.60 25.17 10.64
N VAL A 172 -11.77 24.13 10.51
CA VAL A 172 -12.22 22.73 10.37
C VAL A 172 -12.79 22.18 11.69
N TRP A 173 -12.32 22.66 12.84
CA TRP A 173 -12.71 22.14 14.16
C TRP A 173 -14.22 22.15 14.40
N ASN A 174 -14.90 23.21 13.95
CA ASN A 174 -16.35 23.36 14.11
C ASN A 174 -17.17 22.49 13.15
N ARG A 175 -16.52 21.85 12.16
CA ARG A 175 -17.15 20.91 11.23
C ARG A 175 -17.07 19.46 11.73
N LEU A 176 -16.32 19.21 12.80
CA LEU A 176 -16.15 17.89 13.40
C LEU A 176 -17.22 17.67 14.47
N ASP A 177 -17.76 16.45 14.52
CA ASP A 177 -18.55 15.98 15.66
C ASP A 177 -17.77 16.11 16.97
N ASP A 178 -18.47 16.39 18.07
CA ASP A 178 -17.84 16.59 19.37
C ASP A 178 -17.02 15.37 19.83
N SER A 179 -17.46 14.17 19.46
CA SER A 179 -16.75 12.91 19.76
C SER A 179 -15.43 12.73 18.97
N ALA A 180 -15.26 13.46 17.87
CA ALA A 180 -14.11 13.38 16.98
C ALA A 180 -13.07 14.49 17.25
N LYS A 181 -13.48 15.59 17.89
CA LYS A 181 -12.60 16.70 18.27
C LYS A 181 -11.41 16.19 19.11
N GLY A 182 -10.20 16.60 18.71
CA GLY A 182 -8.94 16.17 19.33
C GLY A 182 -8.44 14.77 18.91
N ARG A 183 -9.19 14.02 18.10
CA ARG A 183 -8.79 12.69 17.57
C ARG A 183 -8.49 12.70 16.08
N VAL A 184 -9.00 13.69 15.35
CA VAL A 184 -8.75 13.85 13.92
C VAL A 184 -7.37 14.47 13.69
N LEU A 185 -6.59 13.85 12.80
CA LEU A 185 -5.29 14.34 12.36
C LEU A 185 -5.41 15.00 10.98
N GLN A 186 -4.53 15.97 10.72
CA GLN A 186 -4.39 16.68 9.47
C GLN A 186 -2.92 16.74 9.04
N LEU A 187 -2.69 16.92 7.75
CA LEU A 187 -1.38 17.06 7.13
C LEU A 187 -1.44 18.15 6.06
N ASP A 188 -0.44 19.03 6.03
CA ASP A 188 -0.30 20.00 4.95
C ASP A 188 0.34 19.34 3.73
N LEU A 189 -0.46 19.08 2.69
CA LEU A 189 0.01 18.46 1.45
C LEU A 189 1.04 19.32 0.70
N LYS A 190 0.97 20.66 0.78
CA LYS A 190 1.96 21.54 0.14
C LYS A 190 3.32 21.42 0.80
N ALA A 191 3.35 21.33 2.13
CA ALA A 191 4.58 21.05 2.88
C ALA A 191 5.17 19.68 2.49
N GLN A 192 4.32 18.75 2.06
CA GLN A 192 4.69 17.47 1.49
C GLN A 192 5.01 17.53 -0.01
N GLY A 193 5.15 18.72 -0.61
CA GLY A 193 5.46 18.88 -2.04
C GLY A 193 4.37 18.39 -3.00
N ILE A 194 3.15 18.17 -2.50
CA ILE A 194 1.97 17.83 -3.32
C ILE A 194 1.19 19.12 -3.52
N THR A 195 1.34 19.70 -4.71
CA THR A 195 0.71 20.99 -5.06
C THR A 195 -0.40 20.85 -6.08
N ASP A 196 -0.44 19.73 -6.80
CA ASP A 196 -1.53 19.35 -7.69
C ASP A 196 -2.41 18.32 -6.98
N TYR A 197 -3.68 18.68 -6.78
CA TYR A 197 -4.68 17.83 -6.13
C TYR A 197 -5.63 17.17 -7.12
N GLY A 198 -5.42 17.39 -8.42
CA GLY A 198 -6.35 17.07 -9.48
C GLY A 198 -7.67 17.84 -9.36
N THR A 199 -8.63 17.46 -10.21
CA THR A 199 -9.96 18.07 -10.25
C THR A 199 -10.98 17.08 -9.72
N LEU A 200 -11.69 17.44 -8.64
CA LEU A 200 -12.83 16.68 -8.18
C LEU A 200 -13.92 16.69 -9.26
N LYS A 201 -14.17 15.52 -9.85
CA LYS A 201 -15.28 15.29 -10.78
C LYS A 201 -16.44 14.64 -10.04
N GLN A 202 -17.67 14.93 -10.44
CA GLN A 202 -18.85 14.24 -9.91
C GLN A 202 -18.68 12.74 -10.14
N ARG A 203 -18.78 11.93 -9.07
CA ARG A 203 -18.69 10.47 -9.12
C ARG A 203 -20.04 9.85 -8.78
N GLY A 204 -20.39 8.76 -9.46
CA GLY A 204 -21.67 8.06 -9.30
C GLY A 204 -21.76 6.83 -10.19
N PHE A 205 -22.83 6.04 -10.02
CA PHE A 205 -23.04 4.80 -10.77
C PHE A 205 -23.00 5.05 -12.29
N GLY A 206 -22.12 4.35 -13.00
CA GLY A 206 -21.99 4.42 -14.47
C GLY A 206 -20.89 5.33 -15.02
N GLY A 207 -20.18 6.10 -14.20
CA GLY A 207 -19.07 6.97 -14.64
C GLY A 207 -17.68 6.42 -14.28
N TRP A 208 -16.89 6.00 -15.28
CA TRP A 208 -15.47 5.69 -15.09
C TRP A 208 -14.64 6.99 -15.18
N VAL A 209 -14.49 7.68 -14.05
CA VAL A 209 -13.54 8.80 -13.90
C VAL A 209 -12.55 8.49 -12.78
N GLY A 210 -11.26 8.59 -13.08
CA GLY A 210 -10.19 8.37 -12.09
C GLY A 210 -10.29 9.33 -10.90
N SER A 211 -9.92 8.84 -9.71
CA SER A 211 -9.79 9.67 -8.50
C SER A 211 -8.78 10.79 -8.73
N ALA A 212 -9.11 12.02 -8.37
CA ALA A 212 -8.15 13.13 -8.38
C ALA A 212 -6.99 12.88 -7.40
N LEU A 213 -7.33 12.35 -6.21
CA LEU A 213 -6.39 12.00 -5.17
C LEU A 213 -6.94 10.80 -4.38
N GLU A 214 -6.10 9.80 -4.11
CA GLU A 214 -6.51 8.59 -3.41
C GLU A 214 -5.48 8.11 -2.40
N PHE A 215 -5.96 7.67 -1.24
CA PHE A 215 -5.14 7.13 -0.17
C PHE A 215 -5.28 5.60 -0.19
N LEU A 216 -4.23 4.88 -0.62
CA LEU A 216 -4.31 3.44 -0.98
C LEU A 216 -3.74 2.48 0.08
N SER A 217 -3.50 2.96 1.29
CA SER A 217 -3.16 2.20 2.52
C SER A 217 -3.01 3.23 3.65
N THR A 218 -2.61 2.85 4.86
CA THR A 218 -2.47 3.80 5.99
C THR A 218 -1.56 5.01 5.72
N VAL A 219 -0.72 5.02 4.66
CA VAL A 219 0.20 6.15 4.40
C VAL A 219 0.60 6.41 2.94
N LEU A 220 -0.02 5.75 1.94
CA LEU A 220 0.33 5.96 0.53
C LEU A 220 -0.70 6.85 -0.19
N LEU A 221 -0.24 7.96 -0.76
CA LEU A 221 -1.07 8.89 -1.54
C LEU A 221 -0.76 8.80 -3.03
N CYS A 222 -1.74 8.43 -3.84
CA CYS A 222 -1.61 8.30 -5.29
C CYS A 222 -2.36 9.42 -6.02
N ILE A 223 -1.74 9.91 -7.09
CA ILE A 223 -2.34 10.85 -8.05
C ILE A 223 -2.50 10.09 -9.36
N TRP A 224 -3.71 10.01 -9.89
CA TRP A 224 -3.93 9.44 -11.21
C TRP A 224 -3.72 10.52 -12.27
N PRO A 225 -2.84 10.28 -13.28
CA PRO A 225 -2.77 11.18 -14.42
C PRO A 225 -4.15 11.24 -15.08
N ALA A 226 -4.57 12.44 -15.48
CA ALA A 226 -5.74 12.58 -16.32
C ALA A 226 -5.53 11.72 -17.59
N GLY A 227 -6.46 10.82 -17.88
CA GLY A 227 -6.43 10.07 -19.14
C GLY A 227 -6.39 11.03 -20.33
N PRO A 228 -5.88 10.59 -21.49
CA PRO A 228 -5.89 11.43 -22.68
C PRO A 228 -7.33 11.87 -22.98
N THR A 229 -7.51 13.18 -23.12
CA THR A 229 -8.77 13.81 -23.57
C THR A 229 -8.97 13.58 -25.04
#